data_AF-A0A2V5MT88-F1
#
_entry.id   AF-A0A2V5MT88-F1
#
_cell.length_a   1.000
_cell.length_b   1.000
_cell.length_c   1.000
_cell.angle_alpha   90.00
_cell.angle_beta   90.00
_cell.angle_gamma   90.00
#
_symmetry.space_group_name_H-M   'P 1'
#
loop_
_entity.id
_entity.type
_entity.pdbx_description
1 polymer ?
#
loop_
_entity_poly.entity_id
_entity_poly.type
_entity_poly.pdbx_seq_one_letter_code
_entity_poly.pdbx_strand_id
1 'polypeptide(L)'
;MTFTVTPSGSPPYSYQWFRNGAVIIGATSQSYTIARTALTDSGARFKVQVSDLFSTVVSSEATLTVNADTTPPVILGAKGSPNLTDVVLTFSERVKPASATNAANYQISSASGSLTVAAAALSTDSLRVTLTTAEQQTVGTKYTVTVNNVADFAATPNVIVPNSKVAYIAVGKITQDANGFIVFEAENFARNLDGLWIRDTARGTPSGGASMVCPTGGGEFTTQLEYDIEFKRTGTHIIWYRASGNDGGSDSGWFHIDGDKSMSPDRTAGNASSMTGFSGALDFIWLSNPQDGGGQFTFDVGTAGNHVIGLGRRENNAYFDKFIITVDPAYVPTGFGPPETREGLPAAPTVSITAPTNGQTFATSANVTLTATAAAAAGINIARVEFSAN
;
A
#
# COMPACT_ATOMS: atom_id res chain seq x y z
N MET A 1 -9.48 -0.26 -26.47
CA MET A 1 -9.69 -1.20 -27.60
C MET A 1 -8.75 -0.79 -28.73
N THR A 2 -8.03 -1.73 -29.33
CA THR A 2 -7.03 -1.44 -30.38
C THR A 2 -7.30 -2.27 -31.62
N PHE A 3 -7.40 -1.60 -32.77
CA PHE A 3 -7.42 -2.23 -34.08
C PHE A 3 -6.01 -2.19 -34.67
N THR A 4 -5.55 -3.28 -35.24
CA THR A 4 -4.23 -3.39 -35.89
C THR A 4 -4.38 -4.00 -37.27
N VAL A 5 -3.48 -3.64 -38.20
CA VAL A 5 -3.42 -4.25 -39.53
C VAL A 5 -2.01 -4.77 -39.79
N THR A 6 -1.91 -5.91 -40.48
CA THR A 6 -0.63 -6.47 -40.91
C THR A 6 -0.65 -6.60 -42.44
N PRO A 7 -0.09 -5.62 -43.17
CA PRO A 7 -0.03 -5.68 -44.63
C PRO A 7 0.98 -6.74 -45.11
N SER A 8 0.76 -7.33 -46.28
CA SER A 8 1.64 -8.34 -46.90
C SER A 8 2.36 -7.86 -48.17
N GLY A 9 2.44 -6.54 -48.40
CA GLY A 9 3.05 -5.92 -49.59
C GLY A 9 4.52 -5.52 -49.41
N SER A 10 5.04 -4.62 -50.26
CA SER A 10 6.39 -4.07 -50.09
C SER A 10 6.35 -2.73 -49.36
N PRO A 11 7.07 -2.54 -48.23
CA PRO A 11 7.15 -1.25 -47.56
C PRO A 11 7.85 -0.19 -48.45
N PRO A 12 7.66 1.12 -48.18
CA PRO A 12 6.96 1.70 -47.03
C PRO A 12 5.43 1.67 -47.18
N TYR A 13 4.73 1.47 -46.05
CA TYR A 13 3.26 1.53 -46.00
C TYR A 13 2.78 2.88 -45.45
N SER A 14 1.66 3.33 -45.99
CA SER A 14 0.84 4.42 -45.45
C SER A 14 -0.52 3.88 -45.01
N TYR A 15 -1.06 4.43 -43.92
CA TYR A 15 -2.35 4.00 -43.37
C TYR A 15 -3.30 5.18 -43.30
N GLN A 16 -4.60 4.89 -43.46
CA GLN A 16 -5.66 5.82 -43.11
C GLN A 16 -6.85 5.04 -42.55
N TRP A 17 -7.21 5.30 -41.31
CA TRP A 17 -8.36 4.66 -40.66
C TRP A 17 -9.66 5.42 -40.95
N PHE A 18 -10.75 4.66 -41.01
CA PHE A 18 -12.10 5.14 -41.25
C PHE A 18 -13.06 4.60 -40.17
N ARG A 19 -14.05 5.42 -39.82
CA ARG A 19 -15.19 5.05 -38.96
C ARG A 19 -16.49 5.33 -39.68
N ASN A 20 -17.35 4.34 -39.80
CA ASN A 20 -18.64 4.43 -40.50
C ASN A 20 -18.52 5.01 -41.92
N GLY A 21 -17.43 4.68 -42.62
CA GLY A 21 -17.12 5.18 -43.95
C GLY A 21 -16.45 6.56 -44.02
N ALA A 22 -16.39 7.31 -42.91
CA ALA A 22 -15.73 8.62 -42.84
C ALA A 22 -14.26 8.50 -42.38
N VAL A 23 -13.40 9.38 -42.89
CA VAL A 23 -11.98 9.45 -42.52
C VAL A 23 -11.84 9.85 -41.05
N ILE A 24 -11.03 9.10 -40.28
CA ILE A 24 -10.58 9.54 -38.95
C ILE A 24 -9.32 10.37 -39.14
N ILE A 25 -9.46 11.69 -39.04
CA ILE A 25 -8.35 12.63 -39.28
C ILE A 25 -7.16 12.30 -38.37
N GLY A 26 -5.96 12.21 -38.96
CA GLY A 26 -4.70 11.95 -38.24
C GLY A 26 -4.45 10.49 -37.88
N ALA A 27 -5.42 9.58 -38.06
CA ALA A 27 -5.22 8.15 -37.80
C ALA A 27 -4.48 7.49 -38.97
N THR A 28 -3.15 7.66 -38.98
CA THR A 28 -2.24 7.21 -40.05
C THR A 28 -1.21 6.17 -39.61
N SER A 29 -1.35 5.66 -38.38
CA SER A 29 -0.51 4.59 -37.83
C SER A 29 -1.04 3.21 -38.20
N GLN A 30 -0.18 2.19 -38.11
CA GLN A 30 -0.55 0.78 -38.31
C GLN A 30 -1.64 0.30 -37.33
N SER A 31 -1.73 0.93 -36.16
CA SER A 31 -2.76 0.68 -35.16
C SER A 31 -3.63 1.92 -34.93
N TYR A 32 -4.91 1.70 -34.67
CA TYR A 32 -5.82 2.72 -34.16
C TYR A 32 -6.42 2.28 -32.83
N THR A 33 -6.26 3.13 -31.81
CA THR A 33 -6.71 2.85 -30.45
C THR A 33 -7.85 3.80 -30.08
N ILE A 34 -8.96 3.22 -29.62
CA ILE A 34 -10.01 3.96 -28.92
C ILE A 34 -9.66 3.92 -27.43
N ALA A 35 -9.30 5.08 -26.88
CA ALA A 35 -8.88 5.21 -25.49
C ALA A 35 -9.98 4.77 -24.51
N ARG A 36 -11.25 5.08 -24.82
CA ARG A 36 -12.40 4.65 -24.03
C ARG A 36 -13.58 4.34 -24.94
N THR A 37 -13.96 3.06 -24.99
CA THR A 37 -15.17 2.63 -25.70
C THR A 37 -16.40 3.06 -24.91
N ALA A 38 -17.33 3.72 -25.59
CA ALA A 38 -18.65 4.05 -25.07
C ALA A 38 -19.71 3.16 -25.72
N LEU A 39 -20.87 3.01 -25.09
CA LEU A 39 -22.00 2.31 -25.68
C LEU A 39 -22.43 2.90 -27.03
N THR A 40 -22.23 4.20 -27.24
CA THR A 40 -22.45 4.89 -28.52
C THR A 40 -21.47 4.49 -29.62
N ASP A 41 -20.39 3.78 -29.29
CA ASP A 41 -19.48 3.18 -30.28
C ASP A 41 -19.97 1.80 -30.76
N SER A 42 -20.97 1.20 -30.10
CA SER A 42 -21.53 -0.09 -30.51
C SER A 42 -22.19 0.02 -31.88
N GLY A 43 -21.92 -0.93 -32.77
CA GLY A 43 -22.31 -0.92 -34.17
C GLY A 43 -21.42 -0.07 -35.08
N ALA A 44 -20.45 0.70 -34.55
CA ALA A 44 -19.51 1.45 -35.38
C ALA A 44 -18.63 0.49 -36.20
N ARG A 45 -18.47 0.80 -37.49
CA ARG A 45 -17.70 0.00 -38.44
C ARG A 45 -16.37 0.66 -38.72
N PHE A 46 -15.28 -0.08 -38.54
CA PHE A 46 -13.93 0.39 -38.76
C PHE A 46 -13.30 -0.33 -39.94
N LYS A 47 -12.59 0.42 -40.78
CA LYS A 47 -11.74 -0.11 -41.85
C LYS A 47 -10.49 0.73 -41.97
N VAL A 48 -9.46 0.15 -42.56
CA VAL A 48 -8.21 0.86 -42.85
C VAL A 48 -7.92 0.76 -44.34
N GLN A 49 -7.53 1.88 -44.93
CA GLN A 49 -6.88 1.89 -46.23
C GLN A 49 -5.38 1.81 -46.01
N VAL A 50 -4.72 0.87 -46.68
CA VAL A 50 -3.28 0.72 -46.69
C VAL A 50 -2.80 0.95 -48.11
N SER A 51 -1.78 1.79 -48.26
CA SER A 51 -1.16 2.02 -49.57
C SER A 51 0.35 1.80 -49.50
N ASP A 52 0.90 1.16 -50.51
CA ASP A 52 2.34 1.11 -50.79
C ASP A 52 2.67 1.91 -52.06
N LEU A 53 3.89 1.77 -52.60
CA LEU A 53 4.30 2.46 -53.82
C LEU A 53 3.53 2.02 -55.08
N PHE A 54 2.85 0.87 -55.05
CA PHE A 54 2.29 0.23 -56.23
C PHE A 54 0.77 0.15 -56.20
N SER A 55 0.18 0.09 -55.00
CA SER A 55 -1.23 -0.23 -54.83
C SER A 55 -1.82 0.35 -53.55
N THR A 56 -3.15 0.42 -53.56
CA THR A 56 -3.96 0.79 -52.41
C THR A 56 -5.02 -0.29 -52.21
N VAL A 57 -5.13 -0.81 -50.99
CA VAL A 57 -6.15 -1.79 -50.60
C VAL A 57 -6.90 -1.28 -49.37
N VAL A 58 -8.20 -1.54 -49.33
CA VAL A 58 -9.06 -1.26 -48.17
C VAL A 58 -9.42 -2.58 -47.50
N SER A 59 -9.28 -2.65 -46.18
CA SER A 59 -9.68 -3.83 -45.41
C SER A 59 -11.19 -4.07 -45.47
N SER A 60 -11.62 -5.29 -45.13
CA SER A 60 -13.01 -5.51 -44.72
C SER A 60 -13.35 -4.64 -43.49
N GLU A 61 -14.64 -4.39 -43.28
CA GLU A 61 -15.11 -3.65 -42.10
C GLU A 61 -15.16 -4.57 -40.86
N ALA A 62 -14.62 -4.08 -39.74
CA ALA A 62 -14.80 -4.66 -38.42
C ALA A 62 -15.90 -3.86 -37.68
N THR A 63 -16.96 -4.54 -37.26
CA THR A 63 -18.02 -3.92 -36.44
C THR A 63 -17.66 -4.04 -34.97
N LEU A 64 -17.61 -2.91 -34.27
CA LEU A 64 -17.38 -2.87 -32.84
C LEU A 64 -18.69 -3.15 -32.10
N THR A 65 -18.71 -4.15 -31.22
CA THR A 65 -19.80 -4.37 -30.28
C THR A 65 -19.33 -3.97 -28.88
N VAL A 66 -20.04 -3.04 -28.26
CA VAL A 66 -19.81 -2.63 -26.86
C VAL A 66 -21.03 -3.07 -26.04
N ASN A 67 -20.78 -3.85 -24.99
CA ASN A 67 -21.82 -4.30 -24.07
C ASN A 67 -22.04 -3.27 -22.98
N ALA A 68 -23.27 -3.23 -22.45
CA ALA A 68 -23.58 -2.37 -21.31
C ALA A 68 -22.89 -2.90 -20.06
N ASP A 69 -22.31 -1.99 -19.29
CA ASP A 69 -21.87 -2.31 -17.95
C ASP A 69 -23.09 -2.29 -17.02
N THR A 70 -23.33 -3.40 -16.35
CA THR A 70 -24.46 -3.61 -15.44
C THR A 70 -23.98 -3.97 -14.03
N THR A 71 -22.69 -3.84 -13.75
CA THR A 71 -22.11 -4.21 -12.45
C THR A 71 -22.06 -2.98 -11.56
N PRO A 72 -22.68 -2.98 -10.37
CA PRO A 72 -22.53 -1.89 -9.43
C PRO A 72 -21.12 -1.80 -8.83
N PRO A 73 -20.68 -0.60 -8.42
CA PRO A 73 -19.44 -0.46 -7.68
C PRO A 73 -19.59 -1.07 -6.29
N VAL A 74 -18.54 -1.71 -5.79
CA VAL A 74 -18.46 -2.25 -4.41
C VAL A 74 -17.30 -1.63 -3.65
N ILE A 75 -17.38 -1.64 -2.32
CA ILE A 75 -16.32 -1.12 -1.45
C ILE A 75 -15.30 -2.24 -1.21
N LEU A 76 -14.06 -2.02 -1.60
CA LEU A 76 -12.95 -2.96 -1.38
C LEU A 76 -12.31 -2.80 0.00
N GLY A 77 -12.36 -1.61 0.59
CA GLY A 77 -11.76 -1.35 1.89
C GLY A 77 -11.92 0.09 2.36
N ALA A 78 -11.62 0.31 3.63
CA ALA A 78 -11.56 1.62 4.28
C ALA A 78 -10.29 1.71 5.13
N LYS A 79 -9.64 2.87 5.13
CA LYS A 79 -8.43 3.13 5.90
C LYS A 79 -8.51 4.50 6.55
N GLY A 80 -8.40 4.55 7.88
CA GLY A 80 -8.33 5.80 8.64
C GLY A 80 -7.02 6.56 8.37
N SER A 81 -7.07 7.88 8.50
CA SER A 81 -5.91 8.76 8.44
C SER A 81 -5.27 8.94 9.81
N PRO A 82 -3.92 9.08 9.91
CA PRO A 82 -3.22 9.36 11.15
C PRO A 82 -3.67 10.65 11.86
N ASN A 83 -4.29 11.59 11.15
CA ASN A 83 -4.83 12.82 11.71
C ASN A 83 -6.19 12.62 12.40
N LEU A 84 -6.75 11.41 12.35
CA LEU A 84 -8.02 11.04 12.99
C LEU A 84 -9.21 11.89 12.53
N THR A 85 -9.14 12.51 11.36
CA THR A 85 -10.25 13.28 10.77
C THR A 85 -10.71 12.72 9.43
N ASP A 86 -9.92 11.83 8.82
CA ASP A 86 -10.23 11.31 7.49
C ASP A 86 -10.30 9.80 7.46
N VAL A 87 -11.10 9.27 6.54
CA VAL A 87 -11.10 7.86 6.14
C VAL A 87 -11.15 7.76 4.62
N VAL A 88 -10.26 6.97 4.04
CA VAL A 88 -10.19 6.72 2.60
C VAL A 88 -10.91 5.41 2.29
N LEU A 89 -11.96 5.50 1.47
CA LEU A 89 -12.65 4.36 0.88
C LEU A 89 -12.03 4.01 -0.47
N THR A 90 -11.88 2.72 -0.76
CA THR A 90 -11.46 2.22 -2.08
C THR A 90 -12.60 1.46 -2.73
N PHE A 91 -12.91 1.76 -4.00
CA PHE A 91 -13.98 1.12 -4.77
C PHE A 91 -13.42 0.13 -5.80
N SER A 92 -14.25 -0.83 -6.23
CA SER A 92 -13.89 -1.84 -7.26
C SER A 92 -13.68 -1.26 -8.64
N GLU A 93 -14.24 -0.08 -8.89
CA GLU A 93 -14.24 0.59 -10.18
C GLU A 93 -14.41 2.09 -9.98
N ARG A 94 -14.33 2.83 -11.08
CA ARG A 94 -14.39 4.29 -11.05
C ARG A 94 -15.80 4.75 -10.71
N VAL A 95 -15.91 5.67 -9.75
CA VAL A 95 -17.18 6.26 -9.32
C VAL A 95 -17.33 7.70 -9.82
N LYS A 96 -18.55 8.10 -10.18
CA LYS A 96 -18.86 9.43 -10.70
C LYS A 96 -18.63 10.50 -9.64
N PRO A 97 -18.01 11.65 -9.99
CA PRO A 97 -17.80 12.75 -9.06
C PRO A 97 -19.06 13.21 -8.33
N ALA A 98 -20.17 13.42 -9.06
CA ALA A 98 -21.40 13.97 -8.48
C ALA A 98 -21.98 13.13 -7.34
N SER A 99 -21.92 11.80 -7.44
CA SER A 99 -22.40 10.90 -6.39
C SER A 99 -21.32 10.64 -5.34
N ALA A 100 -20.05 10.55 -5.75
CA ALA A 100 -18.95 10.25 -4.86
C ALA A 100 -18.61 11.40 -3.90
N THR A 101 -18.76 12.67 -4.31
CA THR A 101 -18.44 13.85 -3.48
C THR A 101 -19.64 14.36 -2.67
N ASN A 102 -20.80 13.72 -2.77
CA ASN A 102 -21.96 14.06 -1.95
C ASN A 102 -21.81 13.43 -0.55
N ALA A 103 -21.46 14.23 0.46
CA ALA A 103 -21.27 13.76 1.83
C ALA A 103 -22.51 13.02 2.41
N ALA A 104 -23.72 13.37 1.98
CA ALA A 104 -24.96 12.73 2.44
C ALA A 104 -25.09 11.26 2.03
N ASN A 105 -24.26 10.79 1.09
CA ASN A 105 -24.20 9.39 0.68
C ASN A 105 -23.45 8.49 1.67
N TYR A 106 -22.85 9.08 2.70
CA TYR A 106 -21.98 8.39 3.65
C TYR A 106 -22.43 8.62 5.08
N GLN A 107 -22.37 7.58 5.89
CA GLN A 107 -22.62 7.63 7.33
C GLN A 107 -21.51 6.86 8.04
N ILE A 108 -20.96 7.41 9.11
CA ILE A 108 -19.91 6.76 9.90
C ILE A 108 -20.44 6.53 11.32
N SER A 109 -20.41 5.29 11.78
CA SER A 109 -20.89 4.94 13.12
C SER A 109 -20.03 3.89 13.81
N SER A 110 -20.13 3.86 15.12
CA SER A 110 -19.46 2.92 16.02
C SER A 110 -20.40 2.55 17.16
N ALA A 111 -19.98 1.61 18.02
CA ALA A 111 -20.72 1.29 19.25
C ALA A 111 -20.83 2.48 20.20
N SER A 112 -19.89 3.42 20.14
CA SER A 112 -19.84 4.63 20.98
C SER A 112 -20.58 5.84 20.40
N GLY A 113 -21.11 5.75 19.17
CA GLY A 113 -21.82 6.85 18.53
C GLY A 113 -21.48 7.02 17.04
N SER A 114 -22.07 8.05 16.42
CA SER A 114 -21.89 8.40 15.01
C SER A 114 -20.99 9.62 14.84
N LEU A 115 -20.30 9.69 13.70
CA LEU A 115 -19.54 10.86 13.27
C LEU A 115 -20.25 11.53 12.10
N THR A 116 -20.15 12.85 12.05
CA THR A 116 -20.69 13.65 10.95
C THR A 116 -19.71 13.66 9.80
N VAL A 117 -20.13 13.27 8.60
CA VAL A 117 -19.31 13.40 7.39
C VAL A 117 -19.41 14.85 6.90
N ALA A 118 -18.37 15.64 7.17
CA ALA A 118 -18.30 17.05 6.79
C ALA A 118 -18.01 17.25 5.29
N ALA A 119 -17.20 16.37 4.71
CA ALA A 119 -16.84 16.44 3.29
C ALA A 119 -16.55 15.05 2.70
N ALA A 120 -16.67 14.95 1.37
CA ALA A 120 -16.25 13.80 0.59
C ALA A 120 -15.48 14.28 -0.64
N ALA A 121 -14.22 13.83 -0.80
CA ALA A 121 -13.34 14.21 -1.89
C ALA A 121 -12.98 12.98 -2.73
N LEU A 122 -13.15 13.07 -4.05
CA LEU A 122 -12.81 12.00 -4.99
C LEU A 122 -11.37 12.13 -5.49
N SER A 123 -10.63 11.04 -5.52
CA SER A 123 -9.29 10.98 -6.10
C SER A 123 -9.30 11.18 -7.63
N THR A 124 -8.16 11.59 -8.19
CA THR A 124 -8.02 11.85 -9.64
C THR A 124 -8.26 10.61 -10.52
N ASP A 125 -7.89 9.42 -10.03
CA ASP A 125 -8.19 8.13 -10.68
C ASP A 125 -9.67 7.73 -10.58
N SER A 126 -10.45 8.44 -9.75
CA SER A 126 -11.85 8.18 -9.44
C SER A 126 -12.11 6.84 -8.73
N LEU A 127 -11.10 6.23 -8.12
CA LEU A 127 -11.21 4.93 -7.43
C LEU A 127 -11.31 5.05 -5.91
N ARG A 128 -11.02 6.23 -5.34
CA ARG A 128 -11.00 6.45 -3.90
C ARG A 128 -11.77 7.69 -3.49
N VAL A 129 -12.49 7.57 -2.38
CA VAL A 129 -13.18 8.71 -1.75
C VAL A 129 -12.60 8.92 -0.36
N THR A 130 -12.06 10.10 -0.11
CA THR A 130 -11.68 10.53 1.24
C THR A 130 -12.87 11.21 1.89
N LEU A 131 -13.36 10.64 2.98
CA LEU A 131 -14.37 11.27 3.83
C LEU A 131 -13.67 12.01 4.96
N THR A 132 -14.07 13.26 5.19
CA THR A 132 -13.61 14.06 6.33
C THR A 132 -14.72 14.16 7.36
N THR A 133 -14.42 13.83 8.62
CA THR A 133 -15.35 13.92 9.75
C THR A 133 -15.31 15.31 10.37
N ALA A 134 -16.45 15.81 10.87
CA ALA A 134 -16.51 17.08 11.58
C ALA A 134 -15.84 16.99 12.95
N GLU A 135 -15.91 15.82 13.56
CA GLU A 135 -15.32 15.49 14.85
C GLU A 135 -14.01 14.71 14.68
N GLN A 136 -13.12 14.79 15.67
CA GLN A 136 -11.96 13.90 15.74
C GLN A 136 -12.44 12.48 16.07
N GLN A 137 -11.99 11.52 15.26
CA GLN A 137 -12.23 10.10 15.46
C GLN A 137 -11.53 9.65 16.75
N THR A 138 -12.20 8.82 17.54
CA THR A 138 -11.62 8.26 18.74
C THR A 138 -10.63 7.16 18.36
N VAL A 139 -9.39 7.36 18.75
CA VAL A 139 -8.28 6.44 18.48
C VAL A 139 -8.58 5.04 19.05
N GLY A 140 -8.30 4.00 18.27
CA GLY A 140 -8.60 2.60 18.59
C GLY A 140 -10.06 2.18 18.37
N THR A 141 -10.97 3.10 18.07
CA THR A 141 -12.38 2.75 17.84
C THR A 141 -12.56 2.12 16.47
N LYS A 142 -13.31 1.01 16.44
CA LYS A 142 -13.80 0.39 15.21
C LYS A 142 -15.03 1.15 14.71
N TYR A 143 -14.86 1.84 13.58
CA TYR A 143 -15.94 2.52 12.87
C TYR A 143 -16.42 1.68 11.70
N THR A 144 -17.68 1.88 11.33
CA THR A 144 -18.32 1.33 10.13
C THR A 144 -18.80 2.48 9.27
N VAL A 145 -18.35 2.50 8.02
CA VAL A 145 -18.88 3.41 7.00
C VAL A 145 -20.01 2.69 6.28
N THR A 146 -21.17 3.34 6.22
CA THR A 146 -22.32 2.92 5.40
C THR A 146 -22.40 3.84 4.18
N VAL A 147 -22.44 3.24 2.99
CA VAL A 147 -22.42 3.95 1.69
C VAL A 147 -23.72 3.68 0.94
N ASN A 148 -24.29 4.74 0.38
CA ASN A 148 -25.50 4.71 -0.43
C ASN A 148 -25.34 5.60 -1.67
N ASN A 149 -26.09 5.32 -2.74
CA ASN A 149 -26.24 6.21 -3.91
C ASN A 149 -24.95 6.60 -4.66
N VAL A 150 -23.80 5.98 -4.36
CA VAL A 150 -22.57 6.13 -5.14
C VAL A 150 -22.74 5.38 -6.46
N ALA A 151 -22.46 6.06 -7.57
CA ALA A 151 -22.73 5.56 -8.91
C ALA A 151 -21.45 5.48 -9.74
N ASP A 152 -21.37 4.51 -10.65
CA ASP A 152 -20.23 4.30 -11.54
C ASP A 152 -20.26 5.17 -12.81
N PHE A 153 -19.32 4.92 -13.70
CA PHE A 153 -19.26 5.56 -15.01
C PHE A 153 -20.04 4.88 -16.14
N ALA A 154 -20.89 3.88 -15.85
CA ALA A 154 -21.72 3.26 -16.87
C ALA A 154 -22.64 4.29 -17.55
N ALA A 155 -23.02 4.02 -18.81
CA ALA A 155 -23.86 4.95 -19.59
C ALA A 155 -25.22 5.16 -18.90
N THR A 156 -25.81 4.06 -18.42
CA THR A 156 -26.82 4.08 -17.36
C THR A 156 -26.08 3.80 -16.06
N PRO A 157 -25.83 4.79 -15.19
CA PRO A 157 -25.03 4.57 -13.97
C PRO A 157 -25.58 3.43 -13.11
N ASN A 158 -24.74 2.45 -12.81
CA ASN A 158 -25.03 1.47 -11.78
C ASN A 158 -24.75 2.09 -10.42
N VAL A 159 -25.67 1.90 -9.48
CA VAL A 159 -25.58 2.46 -8.14
C VAL A 159 -25.17 1.35 -7.17
N ILE A 160 -24.21 1.64 -6.29
CA ILE A 160 -23.80 0.74 -5.21
C ILE A 160 -25.03 0.19 -4.49
N VAL A 161 -24.95 -1.09 -4.10
CA VAL A 161 -26.01 -1.73 -3.32
C VAL A 161 -26.30 -0.89 -2.06
N PRO A 162 -27.57 -0.52 -1.79
CA PRO A 162 -27.92 0.28 -0.62
C PRO A 162 -27.43 -0.35 0.69
N ASN A 163 -26.98 0.50 1.62
CA ASN A 163 -26.41 0.11 2.91
C ASN A 163 -25.16 -0.76 2.80
N SER A 164 -24.36 -0.58 1.75
CA SER A 164 -23.03 -1.21 1.66
C SER A 164 -22.16 -0.74 2.81
N LYS A 165 -21.48 -1.68 3.49
CA LYS A 165 -20.74 -1.41 4.72
C LYS A 165 -19.29 -1.83 4.61
N VAL A 166 -18.41 -1.03 5.20
CA VAL A 166 -17.00 -1.37 5.39
C VAL A 166 -16.55 -0.88 6.76
N ALA A 167 -15.74 -1.66 7.45
CA ALA A 167 -15.21 -1.29 8.75
C ALA A 167 -13.75 -0.82 8.64
N TYR A 168 -13.35 0.07 9.54
CA TYR A 168 -11.96 0.46 9.75
C TYR A 168 -11.72 0.75 11.24
N ILE A 169 -10.45 0.69 11.66
CA ILE A 169 -10.04 1.13 12.99
C ILE A 169 -9.44 2.52 12.83
N ALA A 170 -9.90 3.48 13.64
CA ALA A 170 -9.29 4.80 13.69
C ALA A 170 -7.93 4.68 14.38
N VAL A 171 -6.85 4.80 13.61
CA VAL A 171 -5.48 4.74 14.10
C VAL A 171 -4.82 6.11 13.93
N GLY A 172 -4.08 6.53 14.94
CA GLY A 172 -3.36 7.79 14.93
C GLY A 172 -1.99 7.67 14.26
N LYS A 173 -1.09 8.57 14.64
CA LYS A 173 0.30 8.59 14.15
C LYS A 173 1.10 7.45 14.75
N ILE A 174 2.20 7.10 14.09
CA ILE A 174 3.26 6.34 14.75
C ILE A 174 3.99 7.36 15.63
N THR A 175 3.97 7.18 16.94
CA THR A 175 4.56 8.14 17.88
C THR A 175 5.72 7.51 18.63
N GLN A 176 6.69 8.34 19.03
CA GLN A 176 7.75 7.91 19.92
C GLN A 176 7.18 7.60 21.31
N ASP A 177 7.46 6.41 21.82
CA ASP A 177 7.00 5.98 23.14
C ASP A 177 7.84 6.63 24.28
N ALA A 178 7.45 6.35 25.53
CA ALA A 178 8.14 6.90 26.70
C ALA A 178 9.60 6.41 26.83
N ASN A 179 9.92 5.24 26.27
CA ASN A 179 11.26 4.66 26.28
C ASN A 179 12.14 5.23 25.15
N GLY A 180 11.54 5.89 24.16
CA GLY A 180 12.22 6.49 23.02
C GLY A 180 12.14 5.66 21.74
N PHE A 181 11.37 4.58 21.75
CA PHE A 181 11.17 3.74 20.57
C PHE A 181 10.11 4.33 19.65
N ILE A 182 10.34 4.23 18.35
CA ILE A 182 9.32 4.34 17.32
C ILE A 182 9.37 3.02 16.56
N VAL A 183 8.26 2.32 16.49
CA VAL A 183 8.21 0.97 15.89
C VAL A 183 7.07 0.97 14.90
N PHE A 184 7.30 0.44 13.70
CA PHE A 184 6.24 0.35 12.69
C PHE A 184 6.43 -0.84 11.76
N GLU A 185 5.32 -1.49 11.41
CA GLU A 185 5.28 -2.53 10.39
C GLU A 185 5.28 -1.87 8.99
N ALA A 186 5.99 -2.46 8.03
CA ALA A 186 6.18 -1.89 6.71
C ALA A 186 4.85 -1.71 5.97
N GLU A 187 3.91 -2.63 6.15
CA GLU A 187 2.58 -2.62 5.54
C GLU A 187 1.64 -1.57 6.14
N ASN A 188 2.03 -0.92 7.23
CA ASN A 188 1.27 0.14 7.88
C ASN A 188 1.74 1.54 7.44
N PHE A 189 2.14 1.68 6.17
CA PHE A 189 2.46 2.98 5.56
C PHE A 189 1.26 3.94 5.61
N ALA A 190 1.51 5.25 5.62
CA ALA A 190 0.50 6.28 5.43
C ALA A 190 0.12 6.40 3.95
N ARG A 191 1.11 6.48 3.05
CA ARG A 191 0.91 6.69 1.60
C ARG A 191 1.76 5.74 0.75
N ASN A 192 1.21 5.36 -0.40
CA ASN A 192 1.84 4.61 -1.50
C ASN A 192 1.34 5.26 -2.79
N LEU A 193 1.96 6.38 -3.18
CA LEU A 193 1.36 7.32 -4.13
C LEU A 193 1.36 6.82 -5.58
N ASP A 194 2.32 5.96 -5.94
CA ASP A 194 2.44 5.37 -7.28
C ASP A 194 1.78 4.00 -7.40
N GLY A 195 1.42 3.36 -6.27
CA GLY A 195 0.81 2.04 -6.24
C GLY A 195 1.74 0.89 -6.64
N LEU A 196 3.05 1.13 -6.74
CA LEU A 196 4.03 0.12 -7.15
C LEU A 196 4.40 -0.84 -6.03
N TRP A 197 4.31 -0.40 -4.78
CA TRP A 197 4.53 -1.24 -3.60
C TRP A 197 3.33 -2.13 -3.34
N ILE A 198 3.59 -3.43 -3.20
CA ILE A 198 2.57 -4.44 -2.96
C ILE A 198 2.77 -5.10 -1.59
N ARG A 199 1.65 -5.50 -1.00
CA ARG A 199 1.61 -6.33 0.20
C ARG A 199 1.89 -7.77 -0.20
N ASP A 200 2.86 -8.40 0.46
CA ASP A 200 3.22 -9.80 0.28
C ASP A 200 2.98 -10.58 1.58
N THR A 201 2.13 -11.61 1.51
CA THR A 201 1.83 -12.50 2.64
C THR A 201 2.43 -13.90 2.45
N ALA A 202 3.25 -14.10 1.42
CA ALA A 202 3.78 -15.41 1.05
C ALA A 202 5.23 -15.60 1.52
N ARG A 203 5.98 -14.50 1.65
CA ARG A 203 7.38 -14.52 2.04
C ARG A 203 7.54 -14.59 3.56
N GLY A 204 8.32 -15.58 3.99
CA GLY A 204 8.83 -15.68 5.35
C GLY A 204 7.75 -15.63 6.43
N THR A 205 8.14 -15.14 7.60
CA THR A 205 7.25 -14.93 8.75
C THR A 205 7.21 -13.43 9.09
N PRO A 206 6.36 -12.63 8.42
CA PRO A 206 6.25 -11.23 8.75
C PRO A 206 5.55 -11.02 10.10
N SER A 207 5.96 -9.99 10.85
CA SER A 207 5.44 -9.71 12.20
C SER A 207 4.05 -9.10 12.20
N GLY A 208 3.76 -8.21 11.24
CA GLY A 208 2.42 -7.64 11.05
C GLY A 208 1.48 -8.50 10.19
N GLY A 209 1.96 -9.66 9.74
CA GLY A 209 1.22 -10.58 8.87
C GLY A 209 1.40 -10.34 7.38
N ALA A 210 2.12 -9.29 6.98
CA ALA A 210 2.61 -9.12 5.62
C ALA A 210 3.96 -8.41 5.59
N SER A 211 4.69 -8.54 4.49
CA SER A 211 5.80 -7.65 4.15
C SER A 211 5.39 -6.74 2.99
N MET A 212 6.21 -5.73 2.72
CA MET A 212 6.07 -4.85 1.57
C MET A 212 7.23 -5.03 0.61
N VAL A 213 6.91 -5.07 -0.68
CA VAL A 213 7.88 -5.19 -1.76
C VAL A 213 7.49 -4.32 -2.94
N CYS A 214 8.48 -3.77 -3.63
CA CYS A 214 8.30 -3.17 -4.95
C CYS A 214 8.97 -4.09 -5.99
N PRO A 215 8.21 -4.99 -6.64
CA PRO A 215 8.78 -6.07 -7.45
C PRO A 215 9.32 -5.55 -8.79
N THR A 216 8.67 -4.55 -9.37
CA THR A 216 9.01 -3.98 -10.69
C THR A 216 8.64 -2.50 -10.77
N GLY A 217 9.41 -1.72 -11.52
CA GLY A 217 9.10 -0.32 -11.79
C GLY A 217 9.51 0.64 -10.66
N GLY A 218 9.64 1.92 -10.99
CA GLY A 218 10.21 2.92 -10.08
C GLY A 218 11.72 2.71 -9.83
N GLY A 219 12.40 3.77 -9.40
CA GLY A 219 13.79 3.75 -8.93
C GLY A 219 13.91 4.40 -7.55
N GLU A 220 15.15 4.53 -7.09
CA GLU A 220 15.57 4.97 -5.75
C GLU A 220 14.79 6.16 -5.22
N PHE A 221 14.49 7.13 -6.09
CA PHE A 221 13.89 8.41 -5.70
C PHE A 221 12.49 8.63 -6.29
N THR A 222 12.01 7.69 -7.11
CA THR A 222 10.75 7.85 -7.84
C THR A 222 9.63 6.98 -7.29
N THR A 223 9.92 6.06 -6.38
CA THR A 223 8.92 5.26 -5.69
C THR A 223 9.22 5.12 -4.21
N GLN A 224 8.19 5.25 -3.37
CA GLN A 224 8.34 5.08 -1.93
C GLN A 224 7.01 4.75 -1.23
N LEU A 225 7.12 4.04 -0.11
CA LEU A 225 6.12 4.11 0.95
C LEU A 225 6.45 5.28 1.86
N GLU A 226 5.43 6.00 2.33
CA GLU A 226 5.62 7.09 3.29
C GLU A 226 4.90 6.80 4.60
N TYR A 227 5.54 7.15 5.71
CA TYR A 227 5.05 6.96 7.08
C TYR A 227 5.02 8.30 7.79
N ASP A 228 3.88 8.64 8.40
CA ASP A 228 3.75 9.82 9.25
C ASP A 228 4.16 9.46 10.68
N ILE A 229 5.26 10.06 11.13
CA ILE A 229 5.90 9.77 12.41
C ILE A 229 5.89 11.03 13.28
N GLU A 230 5.58 10.88 14.56
CA GLU A 230 5.80 11.92 15.55
C GLU A 230 7.04 11.60 16.40
N PHE A 231 8.09 12.40 16.22
CA PHE A 231 9.28 12.39 17.05
C PHE A 231 9.09 13.29 18.27
N LYS A 232 9.31 12.75 19.47
CA LYS A 232 9.27 13.53 20.73
C LYS A 232 10.66 14.01 21.16
N ARG A 233 11.72 13.42 20.61
CA ARG A 233 13.12 13.72 20.90
C ARG A 233 13.83 14.16 19.62
N THR A 234 14.75 15.11 19.77
CA THR A 234 15.68 15.53 18.72
C THR A 234 17.02 14.81 18.88
N GLY A 235 17.89 14.99 17.88
CA GLY A 235 19.25 14.46 17.87
C GLY A 235 19.36 13.18 17.05
N THR A 236 20.45 12.46 17.28
CA THR A 236 20.81 11.25 16.54
C THR A 236 19.97 10.06 16.98
N HIS A 237 19.35 9.43 16.00
CA HIS A 237 18.57 8.22 16.13
C HIS A 237 19.25 7.09 15.36
N ILE A 238 18.98 5.86 15.77
CA ILE A 238 19.41 4.63 15.12
C ILE A 238 18.18 3.99 14.50
N ILE A 239 18.31 3.48 13.28
CA ILE A 239 17.29 2.64 12.65
C ILE A 239 17.73 1.19 12.56
N TRP A 240 16.81 0.33 12.95
CA TRP A 240 16.81 -1.10 12.70
C TRP A 240 15.68 -1.42 11.74
N TYR A 241 15.92 -2.36 10.83
CA TYR A 241 14.93 -2.83 9.88
C TYR A 241 15.00 -4.35 9.76
N ARG A 242 13.83 -4.99 9.64
CA ARG A 242 13.69 -6.42 9.36
C ARG A 242 13.39 -6.58 7.87
N ALA A 243 14.33 -7.18 7.15
CA ALA A 243 14.29 -7.26 5.69
C ALA A 243 14.86 -8.57 5.15
N SER A 244 14.53 -8.89 3.90
CA SER A 244 15.05 -10.04 3.15
C SER A 244 15.09 -9.75 1.64
N GLY A 245 15.90 -10.50 0.89
CA GLY A 245 16.06 -10.45 -0.56
C GLY A 245 15.92 -11.84 -1.19
N ASN A 246 15.93 -11.97 -2.52
CA ASN A 246 15.77 -13.27 -3.20
C ASN A 246 17.08 -14.07 -3.30
N ASP A 247 18.20 -13.40 -3.50
CA ASP A 247 19.45 -14.05 -3.91
C ASP A 247 20.71 -13.28 -3.46
N GLY A 248 20.54 -12.30 -2.56
CA GLY A 248 21.62 -11.39 -2.14
C GLY A 248 21.99 -10.32 -3.17
N GLY A 249 21.37 -10.29 -4.36
CA GLY A 249 21.43 -9.16 -5.30
C GLY A 249 20.28 -8.17 -5.13
N SER A 250 19.26 -8.55 -4.37
CA SER A 250 18.14 -7.71 -3.91
C SER A 250 18.31 -7.36 -2.43
N ASP A 251 19.46 -6.79 -2.08
CA ASP A 251 19.92 -6.70 -0.70
C ASP A 251 19.80 -5.31 -0.08
N SER A 252 19.12 -4.38 -0.76
CA SER A 252 19.10 -2.98 -0.34
C SER A 252 17.82 -2.19 -0.66
N GLY A 253 17.64 -1.10 0.08
CA GLY A 253 16.60 -0.09 -0.15
C GLY A 253 16.97 1.24 0.48
N TRP A 254 16.13 2.26 0.30
CA TRP A 254 16.43 3.62 0.78
C TRP A 254 15.58 4.01 1.98
N PHE A 255 16.23 4.70 2.92
CA PHE A 255 15.58 5.41 3.99
C PHE A 255 15.70 6.92 3.73
N HIS A 256 14.58 7.62 3.85
CA HIS A 256 14.46 9.06 3.70
C HIS A 256 13.74 9.64 4.91
N ILE A 257 14.08 10.86 5.31
CA ILE A 257 13.27 11.65 6.23
C ILE A 257 12.97 13.02 5.61
N ASP A 258 11.74 13.48 5.77
CA ASP A 258 11.18 14.75 5.30
C ASP A 258 11.39 15.01 3.80
N GLY A 259 11.36 13.93 3.01
CA GLY A 259 11.52 14.00 1.57
C GLY A 259 12.95 14.31 1.11
N ASP A 260 13.94 14.25 2.01
CA ASP A 260 15.34 14.32 1.63
C ASP A 260 15.70 13.12 0.74
N LYS A 261 15.93 13.42 -0.52
CA LYS A 261 16.36 12.49 -1.58
C LYS A 261 17.74 12.86 -2.09
N SER A 262 18.48 13.68 -1.36
CA SER A 262 19.86 13.99 -1.71
C SER A 262 20.70 12.72 -1.56
N MET A 263 21.37 12.31 -2.64
CA MET A 263 22.33 11.23 -2.52
C MET A 263 23.54 11.74 -1.75
N SER A 264 23.69 11.30 -0.51
CA SER A 264 25.00 11.36 0.14
C SER A 264 25.98 10.49 -0.67
N PRO A 265 27.12 11.03 -1.13
CA PRO A 265 28.09 10.27 -1.93
C PRO A 265 28.68 9.11 -1.14
N ASP A 266 28.69 9.19 0.18
CA ASP A 266 29.35 8.22 1.06
C ASP A 266 28.38 7.25 1.72
N ARG A 267 27.04 7.41 1.58
CA ARG A 267 25.93 6.57 2.11
C ARG A 267 26.19 5.88 3.47
N THR A 268 26.94 6.52 4.35
CA THR A 268 27.43 5.97 5.62
C THR A 268 26.46 6.22 6.77
N ALA A 269 25.64 7.26 6.68
CA ALA A 269 24.66 7.68 7.67
C ALA A 269 23.79 8.81 7.09
N GLY A 270 22.80 9.25 7.86
CA GLY A 270 22.08 10.50 7.64
C GLY A 270 20.67 10.32 7.08
N ASN A 271 20.07 11.46 6.77
CA ASN A 271 18.65 11.61 6.48
C ASN A 271 18.22 11.09 5.10
N ALA A 272 19.20 10.69 4.28
CA ALA A 272 19.03 10.06 2.98
C ALA A 272 20.16 9.05 2.76
N SER A 273 19.99 7.83 3.26
CA SER A 273 20.97 6.75 3.08
C SER A 273 20.30 5.40 2.84
N SER A 274 21.01 4.49 2.19
CA SER A 274 20.50 3.17 1.85
C SER A 274 20.80 2.15 2.94
N MET A 275 19.80 1.33 3.21
CA MET A 275 19.84 0.10 3.99
C MET A 275 20.40 -1.03 3.13
N THR A 276 21.12 -1.99 3.72
CA THR A 276 21.77 -3.08 2.99
C THR A 276 21.84 -4.39 3.79
N GLY A 277 22.36 -5.45 3.18
CA GLY A 277 22.69 -6.71 3.84
C GLY A 277 21.51 -7.67 3.95
N PHE A 278 20.46 -7.50 3.13
CA PHE A 278 19.28 -8.34 3.24
C PHE A 278 19.61 -9.78 2.89
N SER A 279 19.20 -10.73 3.72
CA SER A 279 19.52 -12.14 3.48
C SER A 279 18.84 -12.65 2.20
N GLY A 280 19.52 -13.49 1.42
CA GLY A 280 18.88 -14.23 0.33
C GLY A 280 17.94 -15.35 0.82
N ALA A 281 17.75 -15.50 2.13
CA ALA A 281 16.82 -16.47 2.68
C ALA A 281 15.37 -15.95 2.56
N LEU A 282 14.42 -16.88 2.65
CA LEU A 282 12.99 -16.54 2.60
C LEU A 282 12.51 -15.73 3.81
N ASP A 283 13.17 -15.85 4.97
CA ASP A 283 12.75 -15.19 6.20
C ASP A 283 13.55 -13.91 6.50
N PHE A 284 12.99 -13.07 7.36
CA PHE A 284 13.49 -11.73 7.65
C PHE A 284 14.55 -11.74 8.75
N ILE A 285 15.58 -10.92 8.58
CA ILE A 285 16.63 -10.71 9.57
C ILE A 285 16.67 -9.26 10.04
N TRP A 286 17.03 -9.04 11.30
CA TRP A 286 17.28 -7.70 11.83
C TRP A 286 18.63 -7.18 11.36
N LEU A 287 18.60 -5.97 10.82
CA LEU A 287 19.75 -5.27 10.27
C LEU A 287 19.71 -3.81 10.72
N SER A 288 20.87 -3.19 10.76
CA SER A 288 21.03 -1.75 11.00
C SER A 288 22.11 -1.18 10.10
N ASN A 289 22.62 -1.91 9.11
CA ASN A 289 23.78 -1.41 8.38
C ASN A 289 23.38 -0.35 7.35
N PRO A 290 24.09 0.79 7.29
CA PRO A 290 24.09 1.62 6.10
C PRO A 290 24.86 0.89 4.98
N GLN A 291 24.65 1.29 3.72
CA GLN A 291 25.33 0.67 2.58
C GLN A 291 26.85 0.76 2.69
N ASP A 292 27.35 1.90 3.15
CA ASP A 292 28.77 2.21 3.22
C ASP A 292 29.19 2.51 4.68
N GLY A 293 30.49 2.57 4.95
CA GLY A 293 31.05 3.02 6.24
C GLY A 293 31.03 2.01 7.39
N GLY A 294 30.08 1.06 7.38
CA GLY A 294 29.90 0.07 8.45
C GLY A 294 29.29 0.64 9.74
N GLY A 295 28.92 -0.24 10.67
CA GLY A 295 28.27 0.16 11.93
C GLY A 295 26.74 0.25 11.86
N GLN A 296 26.13 0.86 12.87
CA GLN A 296 24.69 1.11 12.95
C GLN A 296 24.31 2.33 12.11
N PHE A 297 23.18 2.24 11.42
CA PHE A 297 22.64 3.28 10.58
C PHE A 297 21.97 4.31 11.48
N THR A 298 22.61 5.48 11.55
CA THR A 298 22.10 6.65 12.25
C THR A 298 21.56 7.72 11.31
N PHE A 299 20.62 8.52 11.82
CA PHE A 299 20.08 9.71 11.16
C PHE A 299 19.71 10.76 12.22
N ASP A 300 19.57 12.02 11.81
CA ASP A 300 19.38 13.14 12.75
C ASP A 300 18.00 13.78 12.60
N VAL A 301 17.35 13.98 13.74
CA VAL A 301 16.07 14.69 13.83
C VAL A 301 16.31 16.05 14.49
N GLY A 302 16.29 17.11 13.68
CA GLY A 302 16.61 18.46 14.15
C GLY A 302 15.51 19.12 15.00
N THR A 303 14.25 18.71 14.81
CA THR A 303 13.08 19.28 15.50
C THR A 303 12.19 18.17 16.02
N ALA A 304 11.61 18.33 17.21
CA ALA A 304 10.52 17.44 17.62
C ALA A 304 9.24 17.81 16.86
N GLY A 305 8.37 16.83 16.62
CA GLY A 305 7.11 17.02 15.92
C GLY A 305 6.87 15.98 14.84
N ASN A 306 6.06 16.35 13.85
CA ASN A 306 5.68 15.44 12.76
C ASN A 306 6.75 15.45 11.67
N HIS A 307 7.15 14.26 11.27
CA HIS A 307 8.08 14.00 10.18
C HIS A 307 7.51 12.95 9.24
N VAL A 308 8.05 12.88 8.03
CA VAL A 308 7.70 11.86 7.05
C VAL A 308 8.91 10.97 6.82
N ILE A 309 8.79 9.68 7.12
CA ILE A 309 9.78 8.69 6.72
C ILE A 309 9.39 8.13 5.35
N GLY A 310 10.35 8.09 4.42
CA GLY A 310 10.22 7.44 3.12
C GLY A 310 11.00 6.13 3.08
N LEU A 311 10.36 5.06 2.64
CA LEU A 311 10.99 3.80 2.27
C LEU A 311 11.06 3.70 0.75
N GLY A 312 12.24 3.94 0.19
CA GLY A 312 12.48 3.92 -1.26
C GLY A 312 13.01 2.57 -1.75
N ARG A 313 12.74 2.24 -3.01
CA ARG A 313 13.23 1.01 -3.65
C ARG A 313 14.62 1.26 -4.21
N ARG A 314 15.65 0.51 -3.78
CA ARG A 314 16.94 0.46 -4.49
C ARG A 314 16.98 -0.70 -5.47
N GLU A 315 16.72 -1.90 -4.98
CA GLU A 315 16.67 -3.10 -5.81
C GLU A 315 15.25 -3.67 -5.93
N ASN A 316 14.97 -4.34 -7.04
CA ASN A 316 13.74 -5.13 -7.16
C ASN A 316 13.76 -6.27 -6.17
N ASN A 317 12.58 -6.64 -5.66
CA ASN A 317 12.41 -7.80 -4.77
C ASN A 317 13.19 -7.71 -3.44
N ALA A 318 13.43 -6.48 -2.97
CA ALA A 318 13.75 -6.21 -1.57
C ALA A 318 12.44 -6.18 -0.76
N TYR A 319 12.35 -7.02 0.27
CA TYR A 319 11.17 -7.16 1.10
C TYR A 319 11.43 -6.57 2.48
N PHE A 320 10.52 -5.72 2.93
CA PHE A 320 10.57 -5.04 4.22
C PHE A 320 9.40 -5.48 5.07
N ASP A 321 9.68 -5.82 6.31
CA ASP A 321 8.68 -6.27 7.25
C ASP A 321 8.47 -5.26 8.38
N LYS A 322 9.55 -4.81 9.04
CA LYS A 322 9.41 -3.96 10.23
C LYS A 322 10.57 -3.01 10.43
N PHE A 323 10.30 -1.91 11.11
CA PHE A 323 11.29 -0.92 11.49
C PHE A 323 11.21 -0.60 12.98
N ILE A 324 12.37 -0.36 13.59
CA ILE A 324 12.52 0.15 14.94
C ILE A 324 13.49 1.32 14.89
N ILE A 325 13.09 2.45 15.45
CA ILE A 325 13.97 3.59 15.67
C ILE A 325 14.16 3.74 17.17
N THR A 326 15.40 3.97 17.59
CA THR A 326 15.78 4.14 18.99
C THR A 326 16.90 5.17 19.12
N VAL A 327 17.15 5.63 20.33
CA VAL A 327 18.34 6.42 20.69
C VAL A 327 19.34 5.61 21.53
N ASP A 328 19.04 4.35 21.82
CA ASP A 328 19.90 3.46 22.59
C ASP A 328 20.87 2.70 21.66
N PRO A 329 22.18 3.00 21.68
CA PRO A 329 23.16 2.31 20.84
C PRO A 329 23.41 0.86 21.27
N ALA A 330 23.06 0.48 22.50
CA ALA A 330 23.22 -0.88 22.99
C ALA A 330 22.03 -1.78 22.64
N TYR A 331 20.94 -1.22 22.12
CA TYR A 331 19.76 -2.00 21.76
C TYR A 331 20.03 -2.90 20.55
N VAL A 332 19.75 -4.18 20.70
CA VAL A 332 19.76 -5.17 19.61
C VAL A 332 18.39 -5.86 19.59
N PRO A 333 17.61 -5.73 18.49
CA PRO A 333 16.32 -6.38 18.39
C PRO A 333 16.45 -7.90 18.36
N THR A 334 15.49 -8.59 18.97
CA THR A 334 15.36 -10.06 18.95
C THR A 334 13.94 -10.45 18.54
N GLY A 335 13.79 -11.65 17.94
CA GLY A 335 12.48 -12.13 17.49
C GLY A 335 11.79 -11.13 16.56
N PHE A 336 10.52 -10.81 16.82
CA PHE A 336 9.74 -9.83 16.06
C PHE A 336 9.89 -8.38 16.53
N GLY A 337 10.77 -8.12 17.51
CA GLY A 337 10.91 -6.81 18.14
C GLY A 337 9.66 -6.40 18.95
N PRO A 338 9.66 -5.18 19.52
CA PRO A 338 8.53 -4.61 20.24
C PRO A 338 7.28 -4.43 19.36
N PRO A 339 6.08 -4.30 19.94
CA PRO A 339 4.88 -3.91 19.19
C PRO A 339 5.02 -2.55 18.50
N GLU A 340 4.31 -2.34 17.40
CA GLU A 340 4.22 -1.04 16.72
C GLU A 340 3.72 0.05 17.69
N THR A 341 4.35 1.23 17.65
CA THR A 341 4.05 2.37 18.53
C THR A 341 2.97 3.29 17.96
N ARG A 342 2.13 2.77 17.07
CA ARG A 342 1.02 3.52 16.48
C ARG A 342 -0.12 3.66 17.47
N GLU A 343 -0.60 4.88 17.60
CA GLU A 343 -1.74 5.18 18.44
C GLU A 343 -2.99 4.45 17.96
N GLY A 344 -3.70 3.81 18.89
CA GLY A 344 -4.98 3.15 18.59
C GLY A 344 -4.84 1.81 17.90
N LEU A 345 -3.61 1.28 17.75
CA LEU A 345 -3.50 -0.14 17.56
C LEU A 345 -4.08 -0.85 18.79
N PRO A 346 -4.85 -1.93 18.58
CA PRO A 346 -5.28 -2.76 19.68
C PRO A 346 -4.06 -3.23 20.48
N ALA A 347 -4.18 -3.27 21.81
CA ALA A 347 -3.08 -3.75 22.66
C ALA A 347 -2.59 -5.11 22.15
N ALA A 348 -1.27 -5.26 22.05
CA ALA A 348 -0.66 -6.51 21.64
C ALA A 348 -1.21 -7.66 22.50
N PRO A 349 -1.51 -8.83 21.90
CA PRO A 349 -1.90 -9.99 22.68
C PRO A 349 -0.84 -10.28 23.73
N THR A 350 -1.27 -10.57 24.96
CA THR A 350 -0.37 -11.06 26.00
C THR A 350 -0.34 -12.58 25.92
N VAL A 351 0.85 -13.14 26.13
CA VAL A 351 1.04 -14.58 26.30
C VAL A 351 1.80 -14.81 27.60
N SER A 352 1.43 -15.84 28.34
CA SER A 352 2.10 -16.20 29.59
C SER A 352 2.17 -17.71 29.73
N ILE A 353 3.36 -18.24 29.98
CA ILE A 353 3.53 -19.64 30.36
C ILE A 353 2.91 -19.82 31.75
N THR A 354 1.99 -20.77 31.87
CA THR A 354 1.30 -21.10 33.11
C THR A 354 1.79 -22.39 33.73
N ALA A 355 2.46 -23.25 32.95
CA ALA A 355 3.15 -24.43 33.45
C ALA A 355 4.36 -24.77 32.55
N PRO A 356 5.47 -25.26 33.14
CA PRO A 356 5.71 -25.41 34.56
C PRO A 356 6.00 -24.07 35.25
N THR A 357 5.90 -24.04 36.58
CA THR A 357 6.23 -22.82 37.33
C THR A 357 7.75 -22.59 37.32
N ASN A 358 8.17 -21.32 37.43
CA ASN A 358 9.58 -20.97 37.46
C ASN A 358 10.29 -21.69 38.62
N GLY A 359 11.36 -22.44 38.31
CA GLY A 359 12.12 -23.23 39.27
C GLY A 359 11.50 -24.60 39.63
N GLN A 360 10.43 -25.03 38.96
CA GLN A 360 9.87 -26.37 39.16
C GLN A 360 10.90 -27.44 38.73
N THR A 361 11.09 -28.43 39.60
CA THR A 361 12.03 -29.53 39.36
C THR A 361 11.31 -30.76 38.79
N PHE A 362 12.01 -31.50 37.93
CA PHE A 362 11.49 -32.70 37.29
C PHE A 362 12.47 -33.85 37.48
N ALA A 363 11.94 -35.06 37.62
CA ALA A 363 12.76 -36.26 37.59
C ALA A 363 13.43 -36.43 36.22
N THR A 364 14.59 -37.08 36.19
CA THR A 364 15.26 -37.43 34.94
C THR A 364 14.32 -38.25 34.06
N SER A 365 14.27 -37.91 32.76
CA SER A 365 13.40 -38.55 31.76
C SER A 365 11.89 -38.32 31.95
N ALA A 366 11.47 -37.37 32.80
CA ALA A 366 10.07 -36.97 32.88
C ALA A 366 9.61 -36.23 31.62
N ASN A 367 8.39 -36.52 31.17
CA ASN A 367 7.71 -35.70 30.17
C ASN A 367 7.20 -34.42 30.84
N VAL A 368 7.66 -33.26 30.37
CA VAL A 368 7.24 -31.95 30.87
C VAL A 368 6.29 -31.30 29.86
N THR A 369 5.05 -31.07 30.28
CA THR A 369 4.07 -30.34 29.46
C THR A 369 4.24 -28.84 29.69
N LEU A 370 4.47 -28.10 28.61
CA LEU A 370 4.42 -26.64 28.60
C LEU A 370 2.98 -26.19 28.32
N THR A 371 2.44 -25.32 29.16
CA THR A 371 1.12 -24.71 28.98
C THR A 371 1.28 -23.20 28.98
N ALA A 372 0.58 -22.51 28.08
CA ALA A 372 0.50 -21.06 28.06
C ALA A 372 -0.95 -20.60 27.90
N THR A 373 -1.26 -19.45 28.46
CA THR A 373 -2.47 -18.69 28.15
C THR A 373 -2.10 -17.53 27.25
N ALA A 374 -2.97 -17.24 26.28
CA ALA A 374 -2.87 -16.06 25.45
C ALA A 374 -4.18 -15.28 25.52
N ALA A 375 -4.10 -13.96 25.66
CA ALA A 375 -5.24 -13.07 25.75
C ALA A 375 -5.04 -11.89 24.80
N ALA A 376 -6.12 -11.44 24.17
CA ALA A 376 -6.11 -10.28 23.27
C ALA A 376 -7.31 -9.39 23.57
N ALA A 377 -7.26 -8.14 23.13
CA ALA A 377 -8.39 -7.23 23.26
C ALA A 377 -9.61 -7.74 22.46
N ALA A 378 -10.81 -7.32 22.87
CA ALA A 378 -12.06 -7.75 22.23
C ALA A 378 -12.04 -7.47 20.72
N GLY A 379 -12.32 -8.51 19.91
CA GLY A 379 -12.33 -8.41 18.45
C GLY A 379 -10.98 -8.69 17.78
N ILE A 380 -9.92 -8.99 18.53
CA ILE A 380 -8.67 -9.53 17.99
C ILE A 380 -8.70 -11.06 18.10
N ASN A 381 -8.41 -11.74 16.99
CA ASN A 381 -8.15 -13.18 17.00
C ASN A 381 -6.65 -13.42 17.18
N ILE A 382 -6.29 -14.25 18.16
CA ILE A 382 -4.91 -14.74 18.30
C ILE A 382 -4.70 -15.79 17.22
N ALA A 383 -3.92 -15.45 16.20
CA ALA A 383 -3.68 -16.33 15.06
C ALA A 383 -2.69 -17.47 15.39
N ARG A 384 -1.75 -17.23 16.31
CA ARG A 384 -0.68 -18.18 16.66
C ARG A 384 -0.13 -17.93 18.06
N VAL A 385 0.25 -19.00 18.76
CA VAL A 385 1.08 -18.97 19.97
C VAL A 385 2.26 -19.92 19.72
N GLU A 386 3.49 -19.42 19.86
CA GLU A 386 4.71 -20.23 19.68
C GLU A 386 5.53 -20.29 20.95
N PHE A 387 6.09 -21.48 21.21
CA PHE A 387 7.10 -21.69 22.24
C PHE A 387 8.46 -21.74 21.55
N SER A 388 9.36 -20.83 21.89
CA SER A 388 10.76 -20.88 21.48
C SER A 388 11.63 -21.30 22.67
N ALA A 389 12.60 -22.17 22.42
CA ALA A 389 13.71 -22.39 23.32
C ALA A 389 14.85 -21.45 22.91
N ASN A 390 15.46 -20.77 23.89
CA ASN A 390 16.69 -19.99 23.68
C ASN A 390 17.92 -20.88 23.81
#